data_AF-A0A559KED2-F1
#
_entry.id   AF-A0A559KED2-F1
#
_cell.length_a   1.000
_cell.length_b   1.000
_cell.length_c   1.000
_cell.angle_alpha   90.00
_cell.angle_beta   90.00
_cell.angle_gamma   90.00
#
_symmetry.space_group_name_H-M   'P 1'
#
loop_
_entity.id
_entity.type
_entity.pdbx_description
1 polymer ?
#
loop_
_entity_poly.entity_id
_entity_poly.type
_entity_poly.pdbx_seq_one_letter_code
_entity_poly.pdbx_strand_id
1 'polypeptide(L)'
;MLVIFSFSSQSYDQQDLRPWLKDRVPEQVIKEHFSSVKVNYHGSEVSIRKKGVPGFVEFFIRKGAHVFEYALLGLLSARLLWRLLRGRIGLTLLCSLLFCAIYSTSDEVHQIFTPNRTPMATDVLLDSSGAAFGILLLMAYYWFMKRRSHSL
;
A
#
# COMPACT_ATOMS: atom_id res chain seq x y z
N MET A 1 0.00 -8.39 -7.24
CA MET A 1 1.38 -8.59 -7.70
C MET A 1 1.48 -8.44 -9.22
N LEU A 2 1.13 -9.44 -10.06
CA LEU A 2 1.32 -9.28 -11.52
C LEU A 2 0.55 -8.10 -12.13
N VAL A 3 -0.71 -7.89 -11.73
CA VAL A 3 -1.52 -6.78 -12.23
C VAL A 3 -0.92 -5.42 -11.85
N ILE A 4 -0.50 -5.24 -10.60
CA ILE A 4 0.06 -3.97 -10.13
C ILE A 4 1.50 -3.79 -10.61
N PHE A 5 2.27 -4.85 -10.81
CA PHE A 5 3.56 -4.79 -11.50
C PHE A 5 3.39 -4.36 -12.96
N SER A 6 2.40 -4.90 -13.67
CA SER A 6 2.04 -4.46 -15.03
C SER A 6 1.51 -3.02 -15.05
N PHE A 7 0.86 -2.56 -13.99
CA PHE A 7 0.58 -1.14 -13.83
C PHE A 7 1.90 -0.38 -13.56
N SER A 8 2.71 -0.75 -12.58
CA SER A 8 3.99 -0.12 -12.18
C SER A 8 4.92 0.11 -13.38
N SER A 9 4.91 -0.77 -14.39
CA SER A 9 5.65 -0.62 -15.65
C SER A 9 5.09 0.40 -16.66
N GLN A 10 3.92 0.98 -16.41
CA GLN A 10 3.28 1.99 -17.28
C GLN A 10 3.67 3.40 -16.85
N SER A 11 3.82 4.31 -17.82
CA SER A 11 4.11 5.71 -17.56
C SER A 11 2.95 6.41 -16.83
N TYR A 12 3.24 7.55 -16.18
CA TYR A 12 2.22 8.34 -15.46
C TYR A 12 1.01 8.68 -16.36
N ASP A 13 1.24 9.00 -17.63
CA ASP A 13 0.19 9.38 -18.58
C ASP A 13 -0.74 8.21 -18.95
N GLN A 14 -0.24 6.96 -18.89
CA GLN A 14 -1.06 5.77 -19.15
C GLN A 14 -1.87 5.32 -17.94
N GLN A 15 -1.46 5.75 -16.74
CA GLN A 15 -2.15 5.45 -15.48
C GLN A 15 -3.04 6.58 -14.97
N ASP A 16 -3.16 7.67 -15.75
CA ASP A 16 -3.82 8.88 -15.30
C ASP A 16 -5.31 8.64 -15.04
N LEU A 17 -5.68 8.61 -13.76
CA LEU A 17 -7.08 8.43 -13.34
C LEU A 17 -7.86 9.75 -13.37
N ARG A 18 -7.20 10.90 -13.55
CA ARG A 18 -7.83 12.22 -13.46
C ARG A 18 -8.97 12.42 -14.46
N PRO A 19 -8.89 11.98 -15.74
CA PRO A 19 -10.01 12.10 -16.67
C PRO A 19 -11.25 11.36 -16.18
N TRP A 20 -11.08 10.12 -15.71
CA TRP A 20 -12.17 9.30 -15.19
C TRP A 20 -12.74 9.86 -13.87
N LEU A 21 -11.88 10.39 -13.00
CA LEU A 21 -12.29 10.97 -11.72
C LEU A 21 -13.05 12.28 -11.92
N LYS A 22 -12.69 13.10 -12.91
CA LYS A 22 -13.37 14.36 -13.19
C LYS A 22 -14.87 14.16 -13.46
N ASP A 23 -15.23 13.07 -14.14
CA ASP A 23 -16.62 12.80 -14.53
C ASP A 23 -17.43 12.08 -13.44
N ARG A 24 -16.78 11.46 -12.45
CA ARG A 24 -17.44 10.62 -11.42
C ARG A 24 -17.35 11.15 -10.01
N VAL A 25 -16.40 12.03 -9.71
CA VAL A 25 -16.19 12.57 -8.37
C VAL A 25 -16.99 13.86 -8.22
N PRO A 26 -17.89 13.97 -7.23
CA PRO A 26 -18.60 15.21 -6.96
C PRO A 26 -17.62 16.25 -6.39
N GLU A 27 -17.03 17.09 -7.26
CA GLU A 27 -15.99 18.03 -6.87
C GLU A 27 -16.39 18.97 -5.73
N GLN A 28 -17.65 19.39 -5.72
CA GLN A 28 -18.17 20.30 -4.69
C GLN A 28 -18.13 19.64 -3.30
N VAL A 29 -18.58 18.40 -3.19
CA VAL A 29 -18.57 17.62 -1.94
C VAL A 29 -17.13 17.43 -1.45
N ILE A 30 -16.21 17.09 -2.35
CA ILE A 30 -14.80 16.88 -1.98
C ILE A 30 -14.14 18.19 -1.56
N LYS A 31 -14.42 19.30 -2.25
CA LYS A 31 -13.92 20.63 -1.83
C LYS A 31 -14.47 21.02 -0.47
N GLU A 32 -15.75 20.80 -0.21
CA GLU A 32 -16.36 21.15 1.07
C GLU A 32 -15.74 20.37 2.25
N HIS A 33 -15.56 19.06 2.10
CA HIS A 33 -15.07 18.21 3.20
C HIS A 33 -13.54 18.21 3.34
N PHE A 34 -12.80 18.37 2.24
CA PHE A 34 -11.36 18.14 2.21
C PHE A 34 -10.53 19.37 1.81
N SER A 35 -11.13 20.55 1.63
CA SER A 35 -10.38 21.79 1.30
C SER A 35 -9.37 22.22 2.37
N SER A 36 -9.63 21.87 3.63
CA SER A 36 -8.74 22.13 4.77
C SER A 36 -7.60 21.11 4.89
N VAL A 37 -7.69 19.97 4.20
CA VAL A 37 -6.68 18.91 4.31
C VAL A 37 -5.43 19.29 3.51
N LYS A 38 -4.32 19.38 4.22
CA LYS A 38 -2.98 19.60 3.66
C LYS A 38 -2.07 18.51 4.17
N VAL A 39 -1.63 17.64 3.27
CA VAL A 39 -0.66 16.59 3.61
C VAL A 39 0.67 16.98 3.00
N ASN A 40 1.72 17.08 3.81
CA ASN A 40 3.06 17.22 3.26
C ASN A 40 3.59 15.82 2.94
N TYR A 41 3.82 15.56 1.66
CA TYR A 41 4.42 14.32 1.19
C TYR A 41 5.73 14.65 0.49
N HIS A 42 6.85 14.29 1.13
CA HIS A 42 8.20 14.50 0.59
C HIS A 42 8.50 15.97 0.20
N GLY A 43 8.17 16.90 1.07
CA GLY A 43 8.36 18.34 0.82
C GLY A 43 7.37 18.94 -0.18
N SER A 44 6.50 18.13 -0.78
CA SER A 44 5.43 18.58 -1.67
C SER A 44 4.08 18.55 -0.95
N GLU A 45 3.42 19.71 -0.91
CA GLU A 45 2.04 19.77 -0.43
C GLU A 45 1.08 19.00 -1.36
N VAL A 46 0.35 18.06 -0.79
CA VAL A 46 -0.80 17.38 -1.36
C VAL A 46 -2.04 18.03 -0.76
N SER A 47 -2.65 18.92 -1.53
CA SER A 47 -3.91 19.59 -1.20
C SER A 47 -4.72 19.82 -2.47
N ILE A 48 -6.03 19.97 -2.31
CA ILE A 48 -6.94 20.29 -3.43
C ILE A 48 -6.52 21.59 -4.12
N ARG A 49 -5.96 22.56 -3.37
CA ARG A 49 -5.47 23.83 -3.92
C ARG A 49 -4.30 23.65 -4.89
N LYS A 50 -3.37 22.74 -4.58
CA LYS A 50 -2.16 22.54 -5.39
C LYS A 50 -2.32 21.51 -6.50
N LYS A 51 -3.11 20.45 -6.29
CA LYS A 51 -3.25 19.32 -7.23
C LYS A 51 -4.62 19.24 -7.92
N GLY A 52 -5.58 20.09 -7.56
CA GLY A 52 -6.97 19.96 -7.97
C GLY A 52 -7.67 18.78 -7.28
N VAL A 53 -8.99 18.68 -7.42
CA VAL A 53 -9.76 17.56 -6.85
C VAL A 53 -9.35 16.21 -7.46
N PRO A 54 -9.26 16.06 -8.79
CA PRO A 54 -8.91 14.76 -9.38
C PRO A 54 -7.53 14.28 -8.96
N GLY A 55 -6.52 15.17 -8.94
CA GLY A 55 -5.16 14.82 -8.53
C GLY A 55 -5.02 14.56 -7.02
N PHE A 56 -5.80 15.24 -6.18
CA PHE A 56 -5.88 14.94 -4.76
C PHE A 56 -6.46 13.55 -4.51
N VAL A 57 -7.60 13.24 -5.14
CA VAL A 57 -8.27 11.94 -4.99
C VAL A 57 -7.41 10.80 -5.57
N GLU A 58 -6.84 10.99 -6.75
CA GLU A 58 -5.92 10.03 -7.37
C GLU A 58 -4.75 9.68 -6.45
N PHE A 59 -4.15 10.68 -5.80
CA PHE A 59 -3.04 10.45 -4.87
C PHE A 59 -3.44 9.46 -3.75
N PHE A 60 -4.58 9.70 -3.09
CA PHE A 60 -5.04 8.82 -2.01
C PHE A 60 -5.48 7.45 -2.51
N ILE A 61 -6.12 7.37 -3.69
CA ILE A 61 -6.48 6.08 -4.29
C ILE A 61 -5.22 5.25 -4.56
N ARG A 62 -4.20 5.84 -5.20
CA ARG A 62 -2.95 5.13 -5.51
C ARG A 62 -2.22 4.70 -4.24
N LYS A 63 -2.03 5.60 -3.27
CA LYS A 63 -1.36 5.26 -2.00
C LYS A 63 -2.15 4.23 -1.19
N GLY A 64 -3.48 4.33 -1.17
CA GLY A 64 -4.34 3.34 -0.53
C GLY A 64 -4.27 1.97 -1.20
N ALA A 65 -4.24 1.92 -2.53
CA ALA A 65 -4.11 0.66 -3.28
C ALA A 65 -2.78 -0.06 -2.98
N HIS A 66 -1.66 0.67 -2.97
CA HIS A 66 -0.36 0.10 -2.59
C HIS A 66 -0.37 -0.43 -1.15
N VAL A 67 -0.80 0.36 -0.17
CA VAL A 67 -0.89 -0.09 1.23
C VAL A 67 -1.75 -1.35 1.37
N PHE A 68 -2.90 -1.38 0.71
CA PHE A 68 -3.79 -2.55 0.73
C PHE A 68 -3.15 -3.77 0.07
N GLU A 69 -2.49 -3.59 -1.07
CA GLU A 69 -1.80 -4.67 -1.76
C GLU A 69 -0.68 -5.26 -0.90
N TYR A 70 0.16 -4.42 -0.30
CA TYR A 70 1.23 -4.88 0.57
C TYR A 70 0.70 -5.53 1.85
N ALA A 71 -0.42 -5.06 2.40
CA ALA A 71 -1.10 -5.73 3.49
C ALA A 71 -1.55 -7.14 3.10
N LEU A 72 -2.14 -7.30 1.92
CA LEU A 72 -2.52 -8.62 1.41
C LEU A 72 -1.28 -9.50 1.16
N LEU A 73 -0.20 -8.94 0.61
CA LEU A 73 1.07 -9.65 0.41
C LEU A 73 1.64 -10.15 1.73
N GLY A 74 1.71 -9.27 2.74
CA GLY A 74 2.18 -9.60 4.08
C GLY A 74 1.34 -10.70 4.73
N LEU A 75 0.01 -10.63 4.61
CA LEU A 75 -0.89 -11.65 5.13
C LEU A 75 -0.66 -13.00 4.46
N LEU A 76 -0.58 -13.04 3.12
CA LEU A 76 -0.42 -14.28 2.36
C LEU A 76 0.97 -14.89 2.54
N SER A 77 2.03 -14.08 2.52
CA SER A 77 3.40 -14.52 2.75
C SER A 77 3.58 -15.07 4.16
N ALA A 78 3.03 -14.39 5.18
CA ALA A 78 3.03 -14.89 6.56
C ALA A 78 2.23 -16.17 6.71
N ARG A 79 1.10 -16.34 6.00
CA ARG A 79 0.33 -17.59 6.03
C ARG A 79 1.12 -18.75 5.45
N LEU A 80 1.82 -18.52 4.33
CA LEU A 80 2.68 -19.53 3.72
C LEU A 80 3.85 -19.88 4.64
N LEU A 81 4.58 -18.87 5.13
CA LEU A 81 5.74 -19.05 6.00
C LEU A 81 5.37 -19.65 7.36
N TRP A 82 4.18 -19.35 7.90
CA TRP A 82 3.65 -20.00 9.10
C TRP A 82 3.57 -21.51 8.93
N ARG A 83 3.10 -21.98 7.76
CA ARG A 83 3.01 -23.42 7.45
C ARG A 83 4.39 -24.03 7.24
N LEU A 84 5.24 -23.40 6.44
CA LEU A 84 6.59 -23.90 6.12
C LEU A 84 7.49 -23.98 7.37
N LEU A 85 7.38 -22.98 8.25
CA LEU A 85 8.17 -22.88 9.48
C LEU A 85 7.48 -23.55 10.69
N ARG A 86 6.43 -24.35 10.45
CA ARG A 86 5.71 -25.14 11.46
C ARG A 86 5.24 -24.30 12.67
N GLY A 87 4.74 -23.09 12.42
CA GLY A 87 4.19 -22.20 13.44
C GLY A 87 5.21 -21.47 14.31
N ARG A 88 6.50 -21.43 13.93
CA ARG A 88 7.52 -20.64 14.63
C ARG A 88 7.32 -19.15 14.42
N ILE A 89 6.56 -18.52 15.32
CA ILE A 89 6.09 -17.14 15.20
C ILE A 89 7.22 -16.13 14.90
N GLY A 90 8.34 -16.19 15.62
CA GLY A 90 9.45 -15.24 15.42
C GLY A 90 10.08 -15.32 14.03
N LEU A 91 10.29 -16.54 13.52
CA LEU A 91 10.81 -16.74 12.17
C LEU A 91 9.78 -16.36 11.11
N THR A 92 8.50 -16.67 11.32
CA THR A 92 7.43 -16.25 10.40
C THR A 92 7.37 -14.73 10.29
N LEU A 93 7.39 -14.01 11.41
CA LEU A 93 7.39 -12.55 11.42
C LEU A 93 8.61 -11.98 10.68
N LEU A 94 9.82 -12.43 11.05
CA LEU A 94 11.06 -11.94 10.46
C LEU A 94 11.13 -12.21 8.95
N CYS A 95 10.91 -13.45 8.53
CA CYS A 95 11.00 -13.82 7.11
C CYS A 95 9.92 -13.14 6.25
N SER A 96 8.70 -12.96 6.78
CA SER A 96 7.63 -12.29 6.03
C SER A 96 7.89 -10.80 5.86
N LEU A 97 8.35 -10.14 6.92
CA LEU A 97 8.74 -8.72 6.86
C LEU A 97 9.91 -8.49 5.92
N LEU A 98 10.96 -9.32 6.01
CA LEU A 98 12.11 -9.23 5.10
C LEU A 98 11.70 -9.45 3.65
N PHE A 99 10.87 -10.46 3.38
CA PHE A 99 10.36 -10.71 2.04
C PHE A 99 9.58 -9.51 1.48
N CYS A 100 8.64 -8.96 2.26
CA CYS A 100 7.86 -7.81 1.84
C CYS A 100 8.70 -6.54 1.66
N ALA A 101 9.68 -6.29 2.53
CA ALA A 101 10.58 -5.14 2.42
C ALA A 101 11.50 -5.23 1.18
N ILE A 102 12.00 -6.43 0.86
CA ILE A 102 12.77 -6.68 -0.37
C ILE A 102 11.86 -6.46 -1.60
N TYR A 103 10.61 -6.92 -1.53
CA TYR A 103 9.66 -6.75 -2.62
C TYR A 103 9.30 -5.26 -2.84
N SER A 104 9.03 -4.50 -1.77
CA SER A 104 8.77 -3.06 -1.86
C SER A 104 9.96 -2.27 -2.38
N THR A 105 11.17 -2.65 -1.97
CA THR A 105 12.39 -2.05 -2.53
C THR A 105 12.52 -2.37 -4.02
N SER A 106 12.18 -3.59 -4.42
CA SER A 106 12.23 -4.01 -5.82
C SER A 106 11.22 -3.27 -6.69
N ASP A 107 10.02 -2.98 -6.19
CA ASP A 107 9.00 -2.20 -6.92
C ASP A 107 9.47 -0.75 -7.15
N GLU A 108 10.06 -0.10 -6.14
CA GLU A 108 10.64 1.24 -6.28
C GLU A 108 11.84 1.26 -7.24
N VAL A 109 12.68 0.21 -7.22
CA VAL A 109 13.77 0.07 -8.20
C VAL A 109 13.22 -0.07 -9.62
N HIS A 110 12.09 -0.78 -9.82
CA HIS A 110 11.44 -0.84 -11.14
C HIS A 110 10.91 0.52 -11.57
N GLN A 111 10.38 1.32 -10.64
CA GLN A 111 9.90 2.67 -10.92
C GLN A 111 11.01 3.62 -11.39
N ILE A 112 12.28 3.41 -11.00
CA ILE A 112 13.44 4.16 -11.52
C ILE A 112 13.52 4.11 -13.04
N PHE A 113 13.18 2.98 -13.63
CA PHE A 113 13.24 2.77 -15.07
C PHE A 113 12.02 3.33 -15.81
N THR A 114 11.04 3.88 -15.07
CA THR A 114 9.82 4.44 -15.65
C THR A 114 9.95 5.96 -15.79
N PRO A 115 9.74 6.54 -16.99
CA PRO A 115 9.84 7.98 -17.20
C PRO A 115 8.87 8.76 -16.30
N ASN A 116 9.33 9.88 -15.74
CA ASN A 116 8.55 10.76 -14.86
C ASN A 116 8.08 10.16 -13.53
N ARG A 117 8.68 9.05 -13.08
CA ARG A 117 8.53 8.51 -11.73
C ARG A 117 9.81 8.72 -10.94
N THR A 118 9.69 9.23 -9.71
CA THR A 118 10.82 9.36 -8.78
C THR A 118 10.63 8.30 -7.72
N PRO A 119 11.55 7.34 -7.55
CA PRO A 119 11.45 6.39 -6.46
C PRO A 119 11.50 7.14 -5.13
N MET A 120 10.72 6.70 -4.14
CA MET A 120 10.67 7.35 -2.84
C MET A 120 10.87 6.34 -1.72
N ALA A 121 11.85 6.60 -0.85
CA ALA A 121 12.04 5.81 0.37
C ALA A 121 10.79 5.83 1.27
N THR A 122 10.00 6.91 1.22
CA THR A 122 8.71 7.01 1.91
C THR A 122 7.68 6.02 1.39
N ASP A 123 7.76 5.64 0.11
CA ASP A 123 6.86 4.65 -0.50
C ASP A 123 7.21 3.25 -0.01
N VAL A 124 8.51 2.90 0.03
CA VAL A 124 8.99 1.65 0.65
C VAL A 124 8.52 1.51 2.09
N LEU A 125 8.63 2.59 2.89
CA LEU A 125 8.20 2.59 4.29
C LEU A 125 6.68 2.43 4.42
N LEU A 126 5.91 3.14 3.60
CA LEU A 126 4.46 3.06 3.59
C LEU A 126 4.00 1.65 3.21
N ASP A 127 4.59 1.06 2.18
CA ASP A 127 4.28 -0.29 1.70
C ASP A 127 4.68 -1.35 2.73
N SER A 128 5.87 -1.21 3.32
CA SER A 128 6.32 -2.07 4.42
C SER A 128 5.40 -1.98 5.63
N SER A 129 4.82 -0.81 5.93
CA SER A 129 3.85 -0.64 7.01
C SER A 129 2.53 -1.35 6.72
N GLY A 130 2.06 -1.32 5.45
CA GLY A 130 0.93 -2.09 4.99
C GLY A 130 1.17 -3.59 5.17
N ALA A 131 2.33 -4.08 4.73
CA ALA A 131 2.71 -5.49 4.92
C ALA A 131 2.76 -5.90 6.38
N ALA A 132 3.37 -5.08 7.25
CA ALA A 132 3.39 -5.33 8.69
C ALA A 132 1.97 -5.44 9.27
N PHE A 133 1.06 -4.55 8.87
CA PHE A 133 -0.34 -4.62 9.28
C PHE A 133 -1.01 -5.95 8.88
N GLY A 134 -0.83 -6.39 7.63
CA GLY A 134 -1.38 -7.67 7.16
C GLY A 134 -0.83 -8.89 7.91
N ILE A 135 0.46 -8.87 8.23
CA ILE A 135 1.11 -9.91 9.04
C ILE A 135 0.52 -9.94 10.46
N LEU A 136 0.37 -8.78 11.10
CA LEU A 136 -0.20 -8.66 12.44
C LEU A 136 -1.65 -9.15 12.50
N LEU A 137 -2.46 -8.85 11.48
CA LEU A 137 -3.84 -9.36 11.39
C LEU A 137 -3.88 -10.89 11.41
N LEU A 138 -3.00 -11.55 10.67
CA LEU A 138 -2.92 -13.02 10.68
C LEU A 138 -2.49 -13.57 12.04
N MET A 139 -1.52 -12.93 12.70
CA MET A 139 -1.06 -13.36 14.02
C MET A 139 -2.15 -13.19 15.08
N ALA A 140 -2.88 -12.06 15.05
CA ALA A 140 -4.03 -11.84 15.90
C ALA A 140 -5.08 -12.93 15.69
N TYR A 141 -5.42 -13.25 14.44
CA TYR A 141 -6.35 -14.32 14.10
C TYR A 141 -5.95 -15.67 14.71
N TYR A 142 -4.70 -16.12 14.52
CA TYR A 142 -4.23 -17.39 15.11
C TYR A 142 -4.20 -17.36 16.64
N TRP A 143 -3.86 -16.22 17.24
CA TRP A 143 -3.88 -16.06 18.68
C TRP A 143 -5.30 -16.19 19.26
N PHE A 144 -6.30 -15.54 18.64
CA PHE A 144 -7.70 -15.66 19.03
C PHE A 144 -8.24 -17.09 18.84
N MET A 145 -7.90 -17.76 17.75
CA MET A 145 -8.31 -19.15 17.52
C MET A 145 -7.72 -20.12 18.55
N LYS A 146 -6.43 -19.98 18.87
CA LYS A 146 -5.77 -20.84 19.87
C LYS A 146 -6.39 -20.68 21.25
N ARG A 147 -6.80 -19.46 21.62
CA ARG A 147 -7.51 -19.20 22.88
C ARG A 147 -8.86 -19.92 22.98
N ARG A 148 -9.62 -19.98 21.88
CA ARG A 148 -10.91 -20.69 21.84
C ARG A 148 -10.78 -22.21 21.96
N SER A 149 -9.66 -22.80 21.51
CA SER A 149 -9.43 -24.24 21.60
C SER A 149 -9.04 -24.74 22.99
N HIS A 150 -8.61 -23.85 23.90
CA HIS A 150 -8.24 -24.20 25.28
C HIS A 150 -9.38 -23.95 26.29
N SER A 151 -10.54 -23.46 25.84
CA SER A 151 -11.71 -23.17 26.69
C SER A 151 -12.88 -24.15 26.50
N LEU A 152 -12.63 -25.30 25.87
CA LEU A 152 -13.55 -26.43 25.69
C LEU A 152 -12.84 -27.70 26.18
#